data_AF-A0A936X8U9-F1
#
_entry.id   AF-A0A936X8U9-F1
#
_cell.length_a   1.000
_cell.length_b   1.000
_cell.length_c   1.000
_cell.angle_alpha   90.00
_cell.angle_beta   90.00
_cell.angle_gamma   90.00
#
_symmetry.space_group_name_H-M   'P 1'
#
loop_
_entity.id
_entity.type
_entity.pdbx_description
1 polymer ?
#
loop_
_entity_poly.entity_id
_entity_poly.type
_entity_poly.pdbx_seq_one_letter_code
_entity_poly.pdbx_strand_id
1 'polypeptide(L)'
;MSAIQLDHALISQWILEKLHPSKAEEQIQAHGFEPLVAEAYIKEFKKIRAKRRQKQGFIWTSIGAFLGFISCVLSLTNPFPELYDVFLYGMISLCLVFICVGLYYIFE
;
A
#
# COMPACT_ATOMS: atom_id res chain seq x y z
N MET A 1 0.69 -22.60 28.16
CA MET A 1 0.52 -21.52 27.16
C MET A 1 0.88 -22.09 25.80
N SER A 2 -0.06 -22.79 25.18
CA SER A 2 0.08 -23.35 23.83
C SER A 2 0.17 -22.19 22.85
N ALA A 3 1.22 -22.16 22.02
CA ALA A 3 1.33 -21.19 20.95
C ALA A 3 0.09 -21.28 20.05
N ILE A 4 -0.61 -20.15 19.89
CA ILE A 4 -1.76 -20.05 18.97
C ILE A 4 -1.20 -20.32 17.57
N GLN A 5 -1.44 -21.52 17.03
CA GLN A 5 -1.08 -21.87 15.66
C GLN A 5 -2.08 -21.19 14.72
N LEU A 6 -1.68 -20.03 14.20
CA LEU A 6 -2.42 -19.32 13.17
C LEU A 6 -2.14 -19.96 11.82
N ASP A 7 -3.19 -20.44 11.16
CA ASP A 7 -3.11 -20.98 9.82
C ASP A 7 -3.01 -19.82 8.82
N HIS A 8 -1.77 -19.48 8.48
CA HIS A 8 -1.44 -18.41 7.56
C HIS A 8 -1.98 -18.64 6.13
N ALA A 9 -2.30 -19.89 5.76
CA ALA A 9 -2.90 -20.20 4.45
C ALA A 9 -4.33 -19.67 4.37
N LEU A 10 -5.11 -19.84 5.44
CA LEU A 10 -6.49 -19.38 5.56
C LEU A 10 -6.59 -17.85 5.52
N ILE A 11 -5.70 -17.17 6.24
CA ILE A 11 -5.60 -15.69 6.21
C ILE A 11 -5.24 -15.20 4.80
N SER A 12 -4.31 -15.89 4.13
CA SER A 12 -3.89 -15.52 2.77
C SER A 12 -5.01 -15.70 1.75
N GLN A 13 -5.85 -16.73 1.89
CA GLN A 13 -7.04 -16.94 1.07
C GLN A 13 -8.05 -15.81 1.25
N TRP A 14 -8.38 -15.41 2.49
CA TRP A 14 -9.29 -14.29 2.73
C TRP A 14 -8.82 -12.96 2.12
N ILE A 15 -7.51 -12.75 2.07
CA ILE A 15 -6.92 -11.57 1.44
C ILE A 15 -6.99 -11.68 -0.09
N LEU A 16 -6.83 -12.87 -0.65
CA LEU A 16 -6.98 -13.12 -2.10
C LEU A 16 -8.42 -12.96 -2.56
N GLU A 17 -9.39 -13.45 -1.78
CA GLU A 17 -10.82 -13.28 -2.02
C GLU A 17 -11.32 -11.83 -1.86
N LYS A 18 -10.44 -10.91 -1.43
CA LYS A 18 -10.80 -9.52 -1.06
C LYS A 18 -11.98 -9.50 -0.08
N LEU A 19 -12.03 -10.46 0.82
CA LEU A 19 -13.16 -10.61 1.74
C LEU A 19 -13.25 -9.38 2.65
N HIS A 20 -14.45 -8.82 2.78
CA HIS A 20 -14.66 -7.67 3.67
C HIS A 20 -14.38 -8.10 5.12
N PRO A 21 -13.75 -7.26 5.97
CA PRO A 21 -13.40 -7.61 7.35
C PRO A 21 -14.59 -8.17 8.15
N SER A 22 -15.80 -7.65 7.90
CA SER A 22 -17.04 -8.14 8.50
C SER A 22 -17.36 -9.60 8.16
N LYS A 23 -17.08 -10.04 6.92
CA LYS A 23 -17.28 -11.42 6.50
C LYS A 23 -16.19 -12.36 7.01
N ALA A 24 -14.96 -11.84 7.19
CA ALA A 24 -13.90 -12.60 7.85
C ALA A 24 -14.25 -12.85 9.33
N GLU A 25 -14.82 -11.84 10.01
CA GLU A 25 -15.32 -11.95 11.38
C GLU A 25 -16.48 -12.97 11.47
N GLU A 26 -17.44 -12.94 10.54
CA GLU A 26 -18.52 -13.94 10.45
C GLU A 26 -17.99 -15.37 10.21
N GLN A 27 -17.01 -15.56 9.33
CA GLN A 27 -16.43 -16.89 9.07
C GLN A 27 -15.67 -17.43 10.27
N ILE A 28 -14.97 -16.58 11.01
CA ILE A 28 -14.25 -16.94 12.23
C ILE A 28 -15.25 -17.32 13.34
N GLN A 29 -16.35 -16.59 13.47
CA GLN A 29 -17.44 -16.94 14.40
C GLN A 29 -18.14 -18.25 13.99
N ALA A 30 -18.37 -18.46 12.70
CA ALA A 30 -18.98 -19.68 12.17
C ALA A 30 -18.09 -20.93 12.35
N HIS A 31 -16.77 -20.77 12.40
CA HIS A 31 -15.83 -21.86 12.68
C HIS A 31 -15.72 -22.19 14.18
N GLY A 32 -16.39 -21.44 15.06
CA GLY A 32 -16.41 -21.73 16.51
C GLY A 32 -15.05 -21.58 17.18
N PHE A 33 -14.14 -20.76 16.62
CA PHE A 33 -12.85 -20.51 17.23
C PHE A 33 -13.01 -19.85 18.60
N GLU A 34 -12.15 -20.25 19.54
CA GLU A 34 -12.06 -19.63 20.86
C GLU A 34 -11.81 -18.11 20.70
N PRO A 35 -12.45 -17.23 21.50
CA PRO A 35 -12.44 -15.79 21.27
C PRO A 35 -11.04 -15.18 21.18
N LEU A 36 -10.08 -15.71 21.95
CA LEU A 36 -8.67 -15.30 21.91
C LEU A 36 -7.98 -15.62 20.57
N VAL A 37 -8.32 -16.76 19.97
CA VAL A 37 -7.78 -17.17 18.67
C VAL A 37 -8.41 -16.33 17.56
N ALA A 38 -9.71 -16.08 17.64
CA ALA A 38 -10.44 -15.24 16.70
C ALA A 38 -9.88 -13.81 16.61
N GLU A 39 -9.60 -13.17 17.75
CA GLU A 39 -8.98 -11.84 17.80
C GLU A 39 -7.58 -11.83 17.17
N ALA A 40 -6.79 -12.88 17.38
CA ALA A 40 -5.47 -13.02 16.78
C ALA A 40 -5.54 -13.11 15.24
N TYR A 41 -6.48 -13.88 14.70
CA TYR A 41 -6.72 -13.96 13.25
C TYR A 41 -7.11 -12.61 12.64
N ILE A 42 -8.04 -11.88 13.28
CA ILE A 42 -8.50 -10.58 12.80
C ILE A 42 -7.36 -9.56 12.81
N LYS A 43 -6.55 -9.56 13.89
CA LYS A 43 -5.41 -8.66 14.03
C LYS A 43 -4.36 -8.91 12.95
N GLU A 44 -3.99 -10.17 12.70
CA GLU A 44 -3.04 -10.51 11.64
C GLU A 44 -3.61 -10.23 10.25
N PHE A 45 -4.90 -10.50 9.99
CA PHE A 45 -5.56 -10.13 8.73
C PHE A 45 -5.49 -8.62 8.46
N LYS A 46 -5.88 -7.78 9.44
CA LYS A 46 -5.81 -6.31 9.35
C LYS A 46 -4.37 -5.84 9.10
N LYS A 47 -3.40 -6.44 9.78
CA LYS A 47 -1.97 -6.13 9.63
C LYS A 47 -1.45 -6.47 8.23
N ILE A 48 -1.78 -7.63 7.67
CA ILE A 48 -1.32 -7.99 6.32
C ILE A 48 -1.98 -7.09 5.27
N ARG A 49 -3.26 -6.74 5.44
CA ARG A 49 -3.95 -5.79 4.56
C ARG A 49 -3.30 -4.41 4.59
N ALA A 50 -3.01 -3.88 5.78
CA ALA A 50 -2.28 -2.62 5.95
C ALA A 50 -0.89 -2.67 5.29
N LYS A 51 -0.13 -3.77 5.49
CA LYS A 51 1.16 -3.97 4.82
C LYS A 51 1.05 -3.98 3.30
N ARG A 52 0.02 -4.59 2.72
CA ARG A 52 -0.20 -4.57 1.26
C ARG A 52 -0.47 -3.14 0.75
N ARG A 53 -1.28 -2.38 1.48
CA ARG A 53 -1.58 -0.97 1.15
C ARG A 53 -0.33 -0.11 1.22
N GLN A 54 0.44 -0.22 2.31
CA GLN A 54 1.72 0.48 2.47
C GLN A 54 2.74 0.12 1.39
N LYS A 55 2.82 -1.15 0.97
CA LYS A 55 3.67 -1.55 -0.16
C LYS A 55 3.26 -0.86 -1.46
N GLN A 56 1.97 -0.80 -1.77
CA GLN A 56 1.48 -0.07 -2.94
C GLN A 56 1.80 1.42 -2.84
N GLY A 57 1.61 2.02 -1.66
CA GLY A 57 1.97 3.41 -1.43
C GLY A 57 3.45 3.68 -1.61
N PHE A 58 4.32 2.79 -1.12
CA PHE A 58 5.76 2.89 -1.33
C PHE A 58 6.14 2.85 -2.82
N ILE A 59 5.52 1.96 -3.61
CA ILE A 59 5.74 1.89 -5.05
C ILE A 59 5.34 3.21 -5.73
N TRP A 60 4.16 3.75 -5.44
CA TRP A 60 3.71 5.02 -5.99
C TRP A 60 4.63 6.19 -5.63
N THR A 61 5.03 6.29 -4.35
CA THR A 61 5.96 7.32 -3.88
C THR A 61 7.32 7.19 -4.55
N SER A 62 7.85 5.98 -4.70
CA SER A 62 9.13 5.74 -5.39
C SER A 62 9.08 6.15 -6.86
N ILE A 63 7.99 5.84 -7.57
CA ILE A 63 7.79 6.26 -8.97
C ILE A 63 7.76 7.79 -9.06
N GLY A 64 6.97 8.46 -8.21
CA GLY A 64 6.88 9.92 -8.20
C GLY A 64 8.21 10.59 -7.86
N ALA A 65 8.96 10.07 -6.88
CA ALA A 65 10.28 10.59 -6.53
C ALA A 65 11.31 10.40 -7.66
N PHE A 66 11.29 9.24 -8.32
CA PHE A 66 12.21 8.97 -9.44
C PHE A 66 11.91 9.85 -10.65
N LEU A 67 10.64 10.01 -11.02
CA LEU A 67 10.22 10.93 -12.07
C LEU A 67 10.61 12.38 -11.74
N GLY A 68 10.42 12.78 -10.49
CA GLY A 68 10.78 14.13 -10.03
C GLY A 68 12.28 14.38 -10.13
N PHE A 69 13.09 13.39 -9.75
CA PHE A 69 14.54 13.45 -9.90
C PHE A 69 14.95 13.62 -11.37
N ILE A 70 14.40 12.82 -12.29
CA ILE A 70 14.66 12.96 -13.74
C ILE A 70 14.25 14.35 -14.23
N SER A 71 13.09 14.84 -13.81
CA SER A 71 12.59 16.17 -14.18
C SER A 71 13.56 17.28 -13.77
N CYS A 72 14.07 17.22 -12.55
CA CYS A 72 15.04 18.18 -12.04
C CYS A 72 16.37 18.11 -12.81
N VAL A 73 16.87 16.90 -13.10
CA VAL A 73 18.10 16.72 -13.87
C VAL A 73 17.95 17.25 -15.30
N LEU A 74 16.85 16.97 -15.98
CA LEU A 74 16.57 17.49 -17.33
C LEU A 74 16.44 19.02 -17.32
N SER A 75 15.79 19.59 -16.31
CA SER A 75 15.68 21.05 -16.16
C SER A 75 17.04 21.71 -15.94
N LEU A 76 17.93 21.09 -15.13
CA LEU A 76 19.27 21.61 -14.86
C LEU A 76 20.22 21.49 -16.05
N THR A 77 20.20 20.34 -16.74
CA THR A 77 21.06 20.10 -17.91
C THR A 77 20.58 20.87 -19.13
N ASN A 78 19.31 21.29 -19.13
CA ASN A 78 18.63 22.06 -20.17
C ASN A 78 19.00 21.62 -21.60
N PRO A 79 18.86 20.32 -21.94
CA PRO A 79 19.22 19.82 -23.25
C PRO A 79 18.33 20.40 -24.36
N PHE A 80 17.10 20.81 -24.01
CA PHE A 80 16.12 21.41 -24.91
C PHE A 80 15.48 22.64 -24.22
N PRO A 81 15.91 23.86 -24.56
CA PRO A 81 15.45 25.10 -23.91
C PRO A 81 13.94 25.32 -24.01
N GLU A 82 13.31 24.86 -25.10
CA GLU A 82 11.88 24.99 -25.35
C GLU A 82 11.01 24.11 -24.45
N LEU A 83 11.57 23.04 -23.87
CA LEU A 83 10.85 22.10 -23.02
C LEU A 83 11.10 22.35 -21.52
N TYR A 84 11.92 23.33 -21.18
CA TYR A 84 12.28 23.64 -19.79
C TYR A 84 11.05 23.80 -18.90
N ASP A 85 10.09 24.64 -19.31
CA ASP A 85 8.86 24.89 -18.54
C ASP A 85 7.96 23.64 -18.45
N VAL A 86 8.00 22.77 -19.47
CA VAL A 86 7.23 21.52 -19.49
C VAL A 86 7.78 20.54 -18.45
N PHE A 87 9.11 20.41 -18.36
CA PHE A 87 9.73 19.58 -17.33
C PHE A 87 9.57 20.19 -15.94
N LEU A 88 9.81 21.49 -15.79
CA LEU A 88 9.78 22.14 -14.49
C LEU A 88 8.37 22.24 -13.91
N TYR A 89 7.36 22.59 -14.70
CA TYR A 89 5.99 22.75 -14.20
C TYR A 89 5.09 21.56 -14.50
N GLY A 90 5.17 21.00 -15.71
CA GLY A 90 4.34 19.88 -16.14
C GLY A 90 4.72 18.58 -15.43
N MET A 91 5.97 18.12 -15.57
CA MET A 91 6.38 16.86 -14.97
C MET A 91 6.42 16.92 -13.44
N ILE A 92 6.92 18.01 -12.83
CA ILE A 92 6.97 18.12 -11.37
C ILE A 92 5.57 18.07 -10.75
N SER A 93 4.58 18.72 -11.35
CA SER A 93 3.19 18.65 -10.84
C SER A 93 2.65 17.22 -10.86
N LEU A 94 2.89 16.45 -11.92
CA LEU A 94 2.56 15.02 -11.96
C LEU A 94 3.31 14.22 -10.90
N CYS A 95 4.58 14.50 -10.66
CA CYS A 95 5.37 13.84 -9.63
C CYS A 95 4.77 14.05 -8.23
N LEU A 96 4.32 15.28 -7.94
CA LEU A 96 3.65 15.59 -6.68
C LEU A 96 2.35 14.79 -6.53
N VAL A 97 1.56 14.63 -7.60
CA VAL A 97 0.34 13.78 -7.56
C VAL A 97 0.70 12.34 -7.19
N PHE A 98 1.72 11.74 -7.83
CA PHE A 98 2.15 10.38 -7.52
C PHE A 98 2.65 10.23 -6.07
N ILE A 99 3.40 11.21 -5.58
CA ILE A 99 3.88 11.22 -4.19
C ILE A 99 2.71 11.36 -3.22
N CYS A 100 1.77 12.28 -3.45
CA CYS A 100 0.60 12.45 -2.61
C CYS A 100 -0.27 11.18 -2.58
N VAL A 101 -0.51 10.55 -3.72
CA VAL A 101 -1.23 9.27 -3.80
C VAL A 101 -0.46 8.17 -3.05
N GLY A 102 0.86 8.09 -3.21
CA GLY A 102 1.67 7.10 -2.51
C GLY A 102 1.65 7.30 -0.99
N LEU A 103 1.77 8.54 -0.52
CA LEU A 103 1.67 8.89 0.90
C LEU A 103 0.27 8.60 1.46
N TYR A 104 -0.79 8.83 0.68
CA TYR A 104 -2.15 8.45 1.07
C TYR A 104 -2.28 6.94 1.34
N TYR A 105 -1.65 6.10 0.52
CA TYR A 105 -1.62 4.64 0.75
C TYR A 105 -0.68 4.19 1.88
N ILE A 106 0.29 5.01 2.29
CA ILE A 106 1.21 4.69 3.38
C ILE A 106 0.59 5.04 4.74
N PHE A 107 -0.03 6.21 4.84
CA PHE A 107 -0.53 6.75 6.10
C PHE A 107 -1.96 6.35 6.42
N GLU A 108 -2.78 6.11 5.41
CA GLU A 108 -4.15 5.63 5.56
C GLU A 108 -4.25 4.16 5.16
#